data_AF-A0AAV1NGT7-F1
#
_entry.id   AF-A0AAV1NGT7-F1
#
_cell.length_a   1.000
_cell.length_b   1.000
_cell.length_c   1.000
_cell.angle_alpha   90.00
_cell.angle_beta   90.00
_cell.angle_gamma   90.00
#
_symmetry.space_group_name_H-M   'P 1'
#
loop_
_entity.id
_entity.type
_entity.pdbx_description
1 polymer ?
#
loop_
_entity_poly.entity_id
_entity_poly.type
_entity_poly.pdbx_seq_one_letter_code
_entity_poly.pdbx_strand_id
1 'polypeptide(L)'
;MVRKAEMEVLFENQSSSSSDGDNLNSKASAEAQVLREVRDLCNDRVHFYQSLQESELKTGETTATRMTREQRTAVFHYWLSAVENLLGGYPPNHVLSALQYLASREQKELEEKLSSLDVTRDVTALQFRYESNHLLDISGEEDTELPPVKTLLQSAWQEVEQSLVDLAQTRFRVQQLRNQLQARRKGAEHEVSGFADELQSDTIALSVLELELQCVMQAAARDYIQDQCILLDQHARSRQEALRNLHNQWQSILDFRQLVVLRQDQIRGLIKGNSSTKTELIRLHRELQEFLQCKLVPQFEDVTTAANSLRNSISKEARQLGTVSLHALDRRTVERVQRIPASWLSIHRLQSSAFSSLCQSMMFPLYRAPEELCSQARSQQLELRFLRQLLQLHSTTLQKTQKEAELLHASDQKALLSRVIEDDQKLLKSLVPRVRTFTQRCTQGLSYADQAKTAISYWWDRPAQHVLPEVNKGGLTFQEWLQRWKLAAKAS
;
A
#
# COMPACT_ATOMS: atom_id res chain seq x y z
N MET A 1 -1.89 22.70 -15.05
CA MET A 1 -1.79 21.34 -14.47
C MET A 1 -3.13 20.99 -13.87
N VAL A 2 -3.88 20.11 -14.54
CA VAL A 2 -5.21 19.67 -14.10
C VAL A 2 -5.02 18.46 -13.20
N ARG A 3 -5.32 18.56 -11.91
CA ARG A 3 -5.38 17.41 -11.00
C ARG A 3 -6.50 16.49 -11.49
N LYS A 4 -6.15 15.28 -11.95
CA LYS A 4 -7.12 14.25 -12.32
C LYS A 4 -7.84 13.76 -11.05
N ALA A 5 -9.16 13.65 -11.14
CA ALA A 5 -10.07 13.40 -10.02
C ALA A 5 -9.78 12.07 -9.29
N GLU A 6 -10.13 12.07 -7.99
CA GLU A 6 -10.14 10.93 -7.08
C GLU A 6 -11.23 9.94 -7.49
N MET A 7 -10.92 9.02 -8.39
CA MET A 7 -11.78 7.87 -8.69
C MET A 7 -11.04 6.60 -8.30
N GLU A 8 -11.67 5.72 -7.55
CA GLU A 8 -11.10 4.45 -7.09
C GLU A 8 -10.78 3.55 -8.29
N VAL A 9 -9.51 3.20 -8.49
CA VAL A 9 -9.07 2.33 -9.59
C VAL A 9 -9.02 0.90 -9.07
N LEU A 10 -9.99 0.08 -9.48
CA LEU A 10 -10.05 -1.34 -9.18
C LEU A 10 -9.32 -2.13 -10.27
N PHE A 11 -8.41 -3.02 -9.87
CA PHE A 11 -7.68 -3.91 -10.76
C PHE A 11 -8.32 -5.30 -10.71
N GLU A 12 -8.79 -5.83 -11.85
CA GLU A 12 -9.42 -7.14 -11.91
C GLU A 12 -8.41 -8.28 -11.67
N ASN A 13 -8.80 -9.24 -10.83
CA ASN A 13 -8.10 -10.50 -10.63
C ASN A 13 -8.65 -11.53 -11.63
N GLN A 14 -7.98 -11.74 -12.76
CA GLN A 14 -8.27 -12.91 -13.60
C GLN A 14 -7.51 -14.12 -13.08
N SER A 15 -8.21 -14.96 -12.30
CA SER A 15 -7.87 -16.35 -12.10
C SER A 15 -8.14 -17.12 -13.40
N SER A 16 -7.09 -17.58 -14.10
CA SER A 16 -7.24 -18.60 -15.14
C SER A 16 -6.27 -19.75 -14.85
N SER A 17 -6.82 -20.79 -14.22
CA SER A 17 -6.26 -22.12 -14.23
C SER A 17 -6.61 -22.78 -15.56
N SER A 18 -5.63 -23.07 -16.40
CA SER A 18 -5.68 -24.22 -17.31
C SER A 18 -4.30 -24.45 -17.89
N SER A 19 -3.74 -25.63 -17.65
CA SER A 19 -2.69 -26.17 -18.50
C SER A 19 -3.28 -26.39 -19.89
N ASP A 20 -2.56 -25.96 -20.92
CA ASP A 20 -2.15 -26.79 -22.06
C ASP A 20 -1.63 -25.89 -23.18
N GLY A 21 -0.70 -26.45 -23.96
CA GLY A 21 0.25 -25.75 -24.81
C GLY A 21 -0.32 -24.96 -25.99
N ASP A 22 0.57 -24.11 -26.51
CA ASP A 22 0.56 -23.48 -27.84
C ASP A 22 -0.79 -22.97 -28.35
N ASN A 23 -1.06 -21.68 -28.11
CA ASN A 23 -1.54 -20.83 -29.19
C ASN A 23 -1.29 -19.35 -28.92
N LEU A 24 -0.57 -18.74 -29.86
CA LEU A 24 -0.39 -17.31 -30.02
C LEU A 24 -1.76 -16.62 -30.19
N ASN A 25 -1.95 -15.50 -29.47
CA ASN A 25 -3.10 -14.58 -29.44
C ASN A 25 -4.14 -14.79 -28.32
N SER A 26 -3.77 -14.39 -27.11
CA SER A 26 -4.73 -13.92 -26.11
C SER A 26 -4.70 -12.39 -26.03
N LYS A 27 -5.89 -11.79 -26.14
CA LYS A 27 -6.15 -10.35 -26.15
C LYS A 27 -5.41 -9.65 -25.00
N ALA A 28 -4.57 -8.67 -25.35
CA ALA A 28 -3.95 -7.77 -24.40
C ALA A 28 -5.06 -7.05 -23.60
N SER A 29 -5.30 -7.51 -22.38
CA SER A 29 -6.09 -6.77 -21.40
C SER A 29 -5.42 -5.42 -21.21
N ALA A 30 -6.18 -4.33 -21.39
CA ALA A 30 -5.66 -2.98 -21.32
C ALA A 30 -5.24 -2.67 -19.88
N GLU A 31 -3.97 -2.94 -19.58
CA GLU A 31 -3.38 -2.62 -18.29
C GLU A 31 -3.38 -1.11 -18.05
N ALA A 32 -3.84 -0.69 -16.87
CA ALA A 32 -3.82 0.71 -16.49
C ALA A 32 -2.39 1.25 -16.49
N GLN A 33 -2.20 2.43 -17.06
CA GLN A 33 -0.87 3.05 -17.22
C GLN A 33 -0.10 3.15 -15.90
N VAL A 34 -0.77 3.50 -14.80
CA VAL A 34 -0.17 3.56 -13.45
C VAL A 34 0.37 2.21 -13.01
N LEU A 35 -0.36 1.12 -13.27
CA LEU A 35 0.06 -0.22 -12.88
C LEU A 35 1.31 -0.67 -13.66
N ARG A 36 1.36 -0.34 -14.95
CA ARG A 36 2.52 -0.62 -15.80
C ARG A 36 3.76 0.17 -15.34
N GLU A 37 3.63 1.48 -15.14
CA GLU A 37 4.77 2.31 -14.72
C GLU A 37 5.28 1.96 -13.32
N VAL A 38 4.39 1.62 -12.40
CA VAL A 38 4.78 1.12 -11.06
C VAL A 38 5.48 -0.24 -11.18
N ARG A 39 4.98 -1.15 -12.02
CA ARG A 39 5.62 -2.46 -12.26
C ARG A 39 7.01 -2.29 -12.86
N ASP A 40 7.15 -1.45 -13.88
CA ASP A 40 8.42 -1.24 -14.57
C ASP A 40 9.47 -0.67 -13.60
N LEU A 41 9.10 0.30 -12.75
CA LEU A 41 10.00 0.82 -11.71
C LEU A 41 10.39 -0.22 -10.65
N CYS A 42 9.45 -1.09 -10.27
CA CYS A 42 9.74 -2.20 -9.36
C CYS A 42 10.69 -3.21 -10.02
N ASN A 43 10.47 -3.55 -11.29
CA ASN A 43 11.32 -4.46 -12.06
C ASN A 43 12.72 -3.88 -12.27
N ASP A 44 12.84 -2.60 -12.63
CA ASP A 44 14.12 -1.90 -12.74
C ASP A 44 14.91 -1.98 -11.43
N ARG A 45 14.20 -1.87 -10.29
CA ARG A 45 14.82 -1.99 -8.97
C ARG A 45 15.28 -3.42 -8.67
N VAL A 46 14.48 -4.43 -9.02
CA VAL A 46 14.84 -5.84 -8.88
C VAL A 46 16.03 -6.19 -9.77
N HIS A 47 16.01 -5.78 -11.04
CA HIS A 47 17.13 -5.97 -11.97
C HIS A 47 18.40 -5.29 -11.49
N PHE A 48 18.30 -4.10 -10.91
CA PHE A 48 19.45 -3.45 -10.28
C PHE A 48 20.04 -4.32 -9.16
N TYR A 49 19.22 -4.85 -8.24
CA TYR A 49 19.71 -5.73 -7.18
C TYR A 49 20.28 -7.07 -7.70
N GLN A 50 19.65 -7.66 -8.70
CA GLN A 50 20.17 -8.87 -9.37
C GLN A 50 21.52 -8.60 -10.02
N SER A 51 21.69 -7.47 -10.71
CA SER A 51 22.96 -7.09 -11.32
C SER A 51 24.07 -6.87 -10.28
N LEU A 52 23.72 -6.35 -9.10
CA LEU A 52 24.66 -6.23 -7.98
C LEU A 52 25.04 -7.61 -7.42
N GLN A 53 24.05 -8.47 -7.17
CA GLN A 53 24.27 -9.82 -6.65
C GLN A 53 25.12 -10.66 -7.61
N GLU A 54 24.84 -10.63 -8.91
CA GLU A 54 25.64 -11.33 -9.91
C GLU A 54 27.08 -10.79 -9.99
N SER A 55 27.26 -9.48 -9.84
CA SER A 55 28.59 -8.85 -9.80
C SER A 55 29.41 -9.21 -8.55
N GLU A 56 28.76 -9.65 -7.47
CA GLU A 56 29.41 -10.11 -6.23
C GLU A 56 29.61 -11.63 -6.19
N LEU A 57 28.78 -12.41 -6.90
CA LEU A 57 28.84 -13.87 -6.93
C LEU A 57 29.70 -14.47 -8.07
N LYS A 58 29.87 -13.78 -9.21
CA LYS A 58 30.68 -14.29 -10.35
C LYS A 58 32.15 -13.86 -10.20
N THR A 59 33.00 -14.79 -9.75
CA THR A 59 34.48 -14.68 -9.69
C THR A 59 35.18 -14.96 -11.04
N GLY A 60 34.46 -14.96 -12.16
CA GLY A 60 35.02 -15.24 -13.50
C GLY A 60 35.30 -13.96 -14.29
N GLU A 61 36.48 -13.88 -14.91
CA GLU A 61 37.07 -12.77 -15.68
C GLU A 61 36.24 -12.29 -16.91
N THR A 62 35.00 -11.87 -16.69
CA THR A 62 34.23 -11.10 -17.66
C THR A 62 34.09 -9.69 -17.13
N THR A 63 34.97 -8.81 -17.59
CA THR A 63 35.03 -7.37 -17.32
C THR A 63 33.78 -6.59 -17.77
N ALA A 64 32.73 -7.27 -18.26
CA ALA A 64 31.63 -6.64 -19.00
C ALA A 64 30.47 -6.12 -18.13
N THR A 65 30.35 -6.48 -16.84
CA THR A 65 29.14 -6.12 -16.06
C THR A 65 29.40 -5.75 -14.60
N ARG A 66 30.61 -5.31 -14.23
CA ARG A 66 30.82 -4.77 -12.88
C ARG A 66 30.57 -3.26 -12.89
N MET A 67 29.36 -2.84 -12.49
CA MET A 67 29.03 -1.41 -12.39
C MET A 67 30.00 -0.70 -11.44
N THR A 68 30.61 0.39 -11.90
CA THR A 68 31.43 1.27 -11.06
C THR A 68 30.56 1.96 -10.01
N ARG A 69 31.20 2.51 -8.96
CA ARG A 69 30.47 3.20 -7.89
C ARG A 69 29.66 4.37 -8.44
N GLU A 70 30.22 5.11 -9.40
CA GLU A 70 29.59 6.25 -10.06
C GLU A 70 28.39 5.82 -10.89
N GLN A 71 28.49 4.70 -11.62
CA GLN A 71 27.37 4.13 -12.39
C GLN A 71 26.23 3.69 -11.47
N ARG A 72 26.52 3.07 -10.32
CA ARG A 72 25.49 2.71 -9.33
C ARG A 72 24.78 3.94 -8.78
N THR A 73 25.54 4.99 -8.45
CA THR A 73 24.98 6.26 -7.98
C THR A 73 24.11 6.91 -9.05
N ALA A 74 24.53 6.88 -10.32
CA ALA A 74 23.75 7.39 -11.44
C ALA A 74 22.43 6.62 -11.66
N VAL A 75 22.46 5.28 -11.65
CA VAL A 75 21.25 4.44 -11.76
C VAL A 75 20.30 4.68 -10.59
N PHE A 76 20.84 4.84 -9.37
CA PHE A 76 20.03 5.17 -8.20
C PHE A 76 19.34 6.54 -8.32
N HIS A 77 20.07 7.57 -8.75
CA HIS A 77 19.49 8.90 -8.96
C HIS A 77 18.47 8.93 -10.09
N TYR A 78 18.71 8.19 -11.17
CA TYR A 78 17.74 8.03 -12.26
C TYR A 78 16.45 7.39 -11.76
N TRP A 79 16.55 6.29 -11.01
CA TRP A 79 15.39 5.62 -10.43
C TRP A 79 14.62 6.53 -9.46
N LEU A 80 15.32 7.26 -8.58
CA LEU A 80 14.69 8.23 -7.68
C LEU A 80 13.93 9.32 -8.45
N SER A 81 14.55 9.89 -9.48
CA SER A 81 13.90 10.90 -10.32
C SER A 81 12.66 10.34 -11.03
N ALA A 82 12.71 9.10 -11.50
CA ALA A 82 11.57 8.44 -12.13
C ALA A 82 10.43 8.17 -11.13
N VAL A 83 10.74 7.81 -9.88
CA VAL A 83 9.75 7.68 -8.79
C VAL A 83 9.13 9.03 -8.44
N GLU A 84 9.93 10.10 -8.33
CA GLU A 84 9.43 11.46 -8.08
C GLU A 84 8.48 11.93 -9.20
N ASN A 85 8.83 11.64 -10.46
CA ASN A 85 7.98 11.92 -11.61
C ASN A 85 6.66 11.15 -11.57
N LEU A 86 6.69 9.86 -11.19
CA LEU A 86 5.48 9.03 -11.05
C LEU A 86 4.57 9.54 -9.92
N LEU A 87 5.14 9.87 -8.76
CA LEU A 87 4.41 10.44 -7.63
C LEU A 87 3.86 11.84 -7.92
N GLY A 88 4.53 12.62 -8.78
CA GLY A 88 4.03 13.90 -9.28
C GLY A 88 2.96 13.78 -10.38
N GLY A 89 2.93 12.66 -11.10
CA GLY A 89 2.05 12.40 -12.24
C GLY A 89 0.67 11.84 -11.87
N TYR A 90 0.55 11.17 -10.72
CA TYR A 90 -0.67 10.45 -10.31
C TYR A 90 -1.09 10.75 -8.87
N PRO A 91 -2.41 10.66 -8.55
CA PRO A 91 -2.89 10.72 -7.18
C PRO A 91 -2.27 9.60 -6.31
N PRO A 92 -1.91 9.87 -5.03
CA PRO A 92 -1.30 8.88 -4.14
C PRO A 92 -2.11 7.58 -4.02
N ASN A 93 -3.44 7.68 -4.01
CA ASN A 93 -4.33 6.52 -3.90
C ASN A 93 -4.20 5.55 -5.08
N HIS A 94 -3.90 6.05 -6.29
CA HIS A 94 -3.73 5.19 -7.48
C HIS A 94 -2.39 4.45 -7.47
N VAL A 95 -1.34 5.10 -6.97
CA VAL A 95 -0.02 4.47 -6.82
C VAL A 95 -0.08 3.41 -5.72
N LEU A 96 -0.73 3.70 -4.60
CA LEU A 96 -0.91 2.75 -3.50
C LEU A 96 -1.76 1.54 -3.92
N SER A 97 -2.85 1.73 -4.66
CA SER A 97 -3.66 0.61 -5.13
C SER A 97 -2.90 -0.26 -6.14
N ALA A 98 -2.09 0.34 -7.02
CA ALA A 98 -1.23 -0.40 -7.94
C ALA A 98 -0.16 -1.22 -7.22
N LEU A 99 0.50 -0.63 -6.22
CA LEU A 99 1.48 -1.34 -5.37
C LEU A 99 0.82 -2.48 -4.58
N GLN A 100 -0.36 -2.25 -4.01
CA GLN A 100 -1.11 -3.27 -3.27
C GLN A 100 -1.49 -4.45 -4.17
N TYR A 101 -1.95 -4.17 -5.39
CA TYR A 101 -2.27 -5.20 -6.37
C TYR A 101 -1.03 -6.03 -6.74
N LEU A 102 0.09 -5.38 -7.10
CA LEU A 102 1.34 -6.08 -7.42
C LEU A 102 1.83 -6.93 -6.25
N ALA A 103 1.83 -6.39 -5.02
CA ALA A 103 2.24 -7.12 -3.83
C ALA A 103 1.37 -8.37 -3.60
N SER A 104 0.05 -8.26 -3.75
CA SER A 104 -0.87 -9.39 -3.59
C SER A 104 -0.65 -10.49 -4.64
N ARG A 105 -0.32 -10.10 -5.88
CA ARG A 105 -0.01 -11.03 -6.96
C ARG A 105 1.30 -11.78 -6.71
N GLU A 106 2.36 -11.06 -6.37
CA GLU A 106 3.67 -11.67 -6.06
C GLU A 106 3.60 -12.56 -4.81
N GLN A 107 2.80 -12.18 -3.82
CA GLN A 107 2.54 -13.03 -2.65
C GLN A 107 1.89 -14.35 -3.06
N LYS A 108 0.85 -14.30 -3.91
CA LYS A 108 0.17 -15.51 -4.38
C LYS A 108 1.11 -16.41 -5.20
N GLU A 109 1.90 -15.83 -6.10
CA GLU A 109 2.90 -16.59 -6.87
C GLU A 109 3.96 -17.22 -5.95
N LEU A 110 4.39 -16.52 -4.90
CA LEU A 110 5.30 -17.06 -3.89
C LEU A 110 4.66 -18.21 -3.10
N GLU A 111 3.40 -18.07 -2.67
CA GLU A 111 2.65 -19.13 -1.99
C GLU A 111 2.50 -20.37 -2.87
N GLU A 112 2.21 -20.20 -4.17
CA GLU A 112 2.16 -21.29 -5.14
C GLU A 112 3.53 -21.99 -5.29
N LYS A 113 4.62 -21.22 -5.40
CA LYS A 113 6.00 -21.78 -5.44
C LYS A 113 6.37 -22.50 -4.14
N LEU A 114 5.97 -21.97 -2.99
CA LEU A 114 6.20 -22.61 -1.69
C LEU A 114 5.41 -23.91 -1.55
N SER A 115 4.19 -23.97 -2.11
CA SER A 115 3.37 -25.18 -2.08
C SER A 115 3.88 -26.29 -2.98
N SER A 116 4.65 -25.96 -4.03
CA SER A 116 5.26 -26.95 -4.94
C SER A 116 6.65 -27.43 -4.50
N LEU A 117 7.26 -26.78 -3.51
CA LEU A 117 8.55 -27.17 -2.94
C LEU A 117 8.38 -28.35 -1.98
N ASP A 118 8.87 -29.53 -2.40
CA ASP A 118 9.01 -30.69 -1.53
C ASP A 118 10.45 -30.78 -1.00
N VAL A 119 10.66 -30.07 0.12
CA VAL A 119 11.96 -30.01 0.81
C VAL A 119 12.47 -31.42 1.15
N THR A 120 11.59 -32.39 1.42
CA THR A 120 12.02 -33.75 1.76
C THR A 120 12.57 -34.51 0.56
N ARG A 121 11.94 -34.34 -0.62
CA ARG A 121 12.44 -34.89 -1.87
C ARG A 121 13.73 -34.23 -2.34
N ASP A 122 13.84 -32.91 -2.18
CA ASP A 122 15.04 -32.17 -2.58
C ASP A 122 16.24 -32.49 -1.68
N VAL A 123 16.01 -32.63 -0.37
CA VAL A 123 17.04 -33.00 0.62
C VAL A 123 17.52 -34.45 0.42
N THR A 124 16.62 -35.37 0.09
CA THR A 124 16.99 -36.77 -0.23
C THR A 124 17.71 -36.89 -1.58
N ALA A 125 17.33 -36.11 -2.60
CA ALA A 125 18.06 -36.05 -3.87
C ALA A 125 19.50 -35.55 -3.70
N LEU A 126 19.74 -34.70 -2.69
CA LEU A 126 21.05 -34.20 -2.31
C LEU A 126 21.81 -35.14 -1.35
N GLN A 127 21.26 -36.32 -1.03
CA GLN A 127 21.82 -37.31 -0.08
C GLN A 127 21.95 -36.79 1.36
N PHE A 128 21.11 -35.83 1.76
CA PHE A 128 21.00 -35.38 3.14
C PHE A 128 19.72 -35.91 3.79
N ARG A 129 19.73 -36.08 5.12
CA ARG A 129 18.54 -36.32 5.94
C ARG A 129 18.33 -35.11 6.84
N TYR A 130 17.12 -34.58 6.86
CA TYR A 130 16.74 -33.53 7.82
C TYR A 130 16.22 -34.19 9.09
N GLU A 131 16.98 -34.10 10.17
CA GLU A 131 16.61 -34.68 11.47
C GLU A 131 16.97 -33.68 12.57
N SER A 132 16.02 -33.38 13.47
CA SER A 132 16.27 -32.54 14.66
C SER A 132 16.85 -31.14 14.37
N ASN A 133 16.37 -30.45 13.34
CA ASN A 133 16.85 -29.13 12.88
C ASN A 133 18.30 -29.08 12.35
N HIS A 134 18.86 -30.23 12.00
CA HIS A 134 20.18 -30.33 11.40
C HIS A 134 20.10 -31.17 10.11
N LEU A 135 20.90 -30.78 9.10
CA LEU A 135 21.08 -31.57 7.90
C LEU A 135 22.21 -32.58 8.17
N LEU A 136 21.90 -33.86 8.14
CA LEU A 136 22.84 -34.95 8.27
C LEU A 136 23.22 -35.44 6.87
N ASP A 137 24.51 -35.46 6.57
CA ASP A 137 25.04 -35.98 5.30
C ASP A 137 25.04 -37.52 5.37
N ILE A 138 24.25 -38.16 4.52
CA ILE A 138 24.11 -39.63 4.47
C ILE A 138 25.08 -40.24 3.44
N SER A 139 25.84 -39.42 2.70
CA SER A 139 26.79 -39.93 1.69
C SER A 139 27.92 -40.78 2.27
N GLY A 140 28.14 -40.70 3.59
CA GLY A 140 29.16 -41.47 4.32
C GLY A 140 28.66 -42.68 5.11
N GLU A 141 27.35 -43.00 5.13
CA GLU A 141 26.84 -44.16 5.90
C GLU A 141 27.07 -45.52 5.22
N GLU A 142 27.52 -45.53 3.96
CA GLU A 142 28.15 -46.73 3.40
C GLU A 142 29.58 -46.83 3.96
N ASP A 143 29.70 -47.44 5.15
CA ASP A 143 30.94 -47.90 5.79
C ASP A 143 31.68 -48.89 4.86
N THR A 144 32.26 -48.37 3.79
CA THR A 144 33.39 -48.97 3.12
C THR A 144 34.62 -48.26 3.66
N GLU A 145 34.93 -48.52 4.93
CA GLU A 145 36.23 -48.16 5.50
C GLU A 145 37.30 -48.70 4.54
N LEU A 146 37.92 -47.78 3.79
CA LEU A 146 38.94 -48.13 2.83
C LEU A 146 40.05 -48.89 3.59
N PRO A 147 40.46 -50.09 3.11
CA PRO A 147 41.41 -50.90 3.83
C PRO A 147 42.72 -50.13 4.07
N PRO A 148 43.32 -50.22 5.27
CA PRO A 148 44.57 -49.54 5.57
C PRO A 148 45.67 -49.85 4.54
N VAL A 149 46.54 -48.89 4.23
CA VAL A 149 47.64 -49.08 3.24
C VAL A 149 48.47 -50.34 3.53
N LYS A 150 48.60 -50.71 4.81
CA LYS A 150 49.27 -51.93 5.25
C LYS A 150 48.59 -53.21 4.73
N THR A 151 47.25 -53.28 4.75
CA THR A 151 46.52 -54.48 4.30
C THR A 151 46.54 -54.60 2.78
N LEU A 152 46.50 -53.47 2.05
CA LEU A 152 46.69 -53.44 0.59
C LEU A 152 48.09 -53.89 0.16
N LEU A 153 49.13 -53.47 0.88
CA LEU A 153 50.50 -53.93 0.64
C LEU A 153 50.64 -55.44 0.91
N GLN A 154 50.01 -55.92 1.99
CA GLN A 154 50.05 -57.34 2.35
C GLN A 154 49.29 -58.21 1.34
N SER A 155 48.14 -57.76 0.83
CA SER A 155 47.41 -58.47 -0.22
C SER A 155 48.19 -58.49 -1.54
N ALA A 156 48.84 -57.38 -1.91
CA ALA A 156 49.70 -57.33 -3.09
C ALA A 156 50.89 -58.31 -2.99
N TRP A 157 51.49 -58.46 -1.80
CA TRP A 157 52.54 -59.45 -1.56
C TRP A 157 52.04 -60.89 -1.64
N GLN A 158 50.84 -61.17 -1.12
CA GLN A 158 50.21 -62.48 -1.22
C GLN A 158 49.91 -62.87 -2.69
N GLU A 159 49.45 -61.92 -3.52
CA GLU A 159 49.27 -62.17 -4.96
C GLU A 159 50.59 -62.51 -5.68
N VAL A 160 51.70 -61.86 -5.32
CA VAL A 160 53.02 -62.17 -5.88
C VAL A 160 53.50 -63.56 -5.46
N GLU A 161 53.30 -63.93 -4.19
CA GLU A 161 53.64 -65.27 -3.70
C GLU A 161 52.83 -66.36 -4.44
N GLN A 162 51.53 -66.13 -4.60
CA GLN A 162 50.65 -67.04 -5.33
C GLN A 162 51.06 -67.18 -6.81
N SER A 163 51.40 -66.06 -7.45
CA SER A 163 51.90 -66.03 -8.83
C SER A 163 53.18 -66.87 -9.01
N LEU A 164 54.11 -66.83 -8.04
CA LEU A 164 55.33 -67.63 -8.10
C LEU A 164 55.05 -69.13 -7.96
N VAL A 165 54.09 -69.50 -7.11
CA VAL A 165 53.64 -70.89 -6.95
C VAL A 165 52.98 -71.39 -8.24
N ASP A 166 52.09 -70.60 -8.83
CA ASP A 166 51.43 -70.94 -10.10
C ASP A 166 52.44 -71.07 -11.25
N LEU A 167 53.46 -70.22 -11.27
CA LEU A 167 54.55 -70.30 -12.24
C LEU A 167 55.40 -71.57 -12.07
N ALA A 168 55.64 -72.04 -10.84
CA ALA A 168 56.32 -73.30 -10.61
C ALA A 168 55.48 -74.51 -11.07
N GLN A 169 54.18 -74.50 -10.77
CA GLN A 169 53.23 -75.56 -11.19
C GLN A 169 53.08 -75.64 -12.71
N THR A 170 52.95 -74.48 -13.37
CA THR A 170 52.87 -74.41 -14.84
C THR A 170 54.15 -74.91 -15.50
N ARG A 171 55.33 -74.55 -14.98
CA ARG A 171 56.63 -75.10 -15.47
C ARG A 171 56.69 -76.62 -15.36
N PHE A 172 56.27 -77.19 -14.23
CA PHE A 172 56.21 -78.63 -14.05
C PHE A 172 55.27 -79.29 -15.07
N ARG A 173 54.06 -78.75 -15.25
CA ARG A 173 53.08 -79.25 -16.22
C ARG A 173 53.59 -79.19 -17.66
N VAL A 174 54.25 -78.08 -18.04
CA VAL A 174 54.85 -77.92 -19.37
C VAL A 174 55.93 -78.98 -19.60
N GLN A 175 56.77 -79.25 -18.60
CA GLN A 175 57.81 -80.27 -18.71
C GLN A 175 57.22 -81.68 -18.83
N GLN A 176 56.15 -82.00 -18.09
CA GLN A 176 55.43 -83.26 -18.22
C GLN A 176 54.82 -83.44 -19.63
N LEU A 177 54.14 -82.41 -20.15
CA LEU A 177 53.55 -82.44 -21.49
C LEU A 177 54.61 -82.57 -22.59
N ARG A 178 55.76 -81.90 -22.43
CA ARG A 178 56.90 -82.02 -23.33
C ARG A 178 57.45 -83.45 -23.39
N ASN A 179 57.56 -84.10 -22.23
CA ASN A 179 57.98 -85.50 -22.15
C ASN A 179 56.96 -86.44 -22.81
N GLN A 180 55.65 -86.19 -22.63
CA GLN A 180 54.59 -86.96 -23.28
C GLN A 180 54.60 -86.78 -24.81
N LEU A 181 54.79 -85.55 -25.30
CA LEU A 181 54.96 -85.27 -26.73
C LEU A 181 56.17 -85.98 -27.32
N GLN A 182 57.32 -85.96 -26.62
CA GLN A 182 58.51 -86.69 -27.04
C GLN A 182 58.30 -88.20 -27.07
N ALA A 183 57.57 -88.76 -26.10
CA ALA A 183 57.22 -90.19 -26.08
C ALA A 183 56.28 -90.57 -27.23
N ARG A 184 55.25 -89.74 -27.51
CA ARG A 184 54.32 -89.93 -28.64
C ARG A 184 55.02 -89.80 -29.99
N ARG A 185 55.94 -88.84 -30.12
CA ARG A 185 56.80 -88.67 -31.30
C ARG A 185 57.62 -89.92 -31.57
N LYS A 186 58.32 -90.45 -30.56
CA LYS A 186 59.07 -91.70 -30.67
C LYS A 186 58.17 -92.89 -31.03
N GLY A 187 56.96 -92.96 -30.47
CA GLY A 187 55.98 -93.99 -30.81
C GLY A 187 55.58 -93.96 -32.29
N ALA A 188 55.27 -92.77 -32.83
CA ALA A 188 54.97 -92.59 -34.25
C ALA A 188 56.15 -92.94 -35.17
N GLU A 189 57.39 -92.60 -34.75
CA GLU A 189 58.62 -93.00 -35.46
C GLU A 189 58.78 -94.53 -35.53
N HIS A 190 58.40 -95.26 -34.47
CA HIS A 190 58.46 -96.73 -34.43
C HIS A 190 57.33 -97.39 -35.24
N GLU A 191 56.12 -96.81 -35.26
CA GLU A 191 54.98 -97.32 -36.04
C GLU A 191 55.21 -97.18 -37.56
N VAL A 192 55.85 -96.08 -38.01
CA VAL A 192 56.20 -95.89 -39.43
C VAL A 192 57.40 -96.76 -39.84
N SER A 193 58.33 -97.06 -38.92
CA SER A 193 59.47 -97.96 -39.16
C SER A 193 59.11 -99.46 -39.15
N GLY A 194 57.88 -99.84 -38.77
CA GLY A 194 57.44 -101.23 -38.62
C GLY A 194 56.97 -101.92 -39.91
N PHE A 195 56.85 -101.19 -41.02
CA PHE A 195 56.44 -101.72 -42.32
C PHE A 195 57.67 -101.99 -43.18
N ALA A 196 58.04 -103.28 -43.32
CA ALA A 196 59.36 -103.68 -43.81
C ALA A 196 59.57 -103.64 -45.35
N ASP A 197 58.90 -102.78 -46.13
CA ASP A 197 59.04 -102.84 -47.61
C ASP A 197 59.13 -101.52 -48.42
N GLU A 198 59.09 -100.31 -47.82
CA GLU A 198 59.25 -99.04 -48.59
C GLU A 198 60.08 -97.95 -47.88
N LEU A 199 61.38 -98.21 -47.68
CA LEU A 199 62.32 -97.33 -46.96
C LEU A 199 62.32 -95.84 -47.36
N GLN A 200 62.03 -95.52 -48.64
CA GLN A 200 62.01 -94.14 -49.15
C GLN A 200 60.68 -93.42 -48.89
N SER A 201 59.56 -94.15 -48.88
CA SER A 201 58.22 -93.61 -48.60
C SER A 201 58.09 -93.24 -47.12
N ASP A 202 58.62 -94.11 -46.24
CA ASP A 202 58.60 -93.93 -44.78
C ASP A 202 59.44 -92.73 -44.31
N THR A 203 60.60 -92.50 -44.94
CA THR A 203 61.47 -91.36 -44.61
C THR A 203 60.81 -90.03 -44.97
N ILE A 204 60.13 -89.96 -46.12
CA ILE A 204 59.42 -88.77 -46.56
C ILE A 204 58.20 -88.53 -45.67
N ALA A 205 57.42 -89.56 -45.34
CA ALA A 205 56.27 -89.46 -44.45
C ALA A 205 56.64 -88.96 -43.04
N LEU A 206 57.75 -89.43 -42.47
CA LEU A 206 58.28 -88.94 -41.19
C LEU A 206 58.70 -87.47 -41.26
N SER A 207 59.36 -87.05 -42.35
CA SER A 207 59.76 -85.65 -42.53
C SER A 207 58.57 -84.70 -42.68
N VAL A 208 57.51 -85.13 -43.38
CA VAL A 208 56.25 -84.38 -43.53
C VAL A 208 55.53 -84.28 -42.19
N LEU A 209 55.45 -85.37 -41.42
CA LEU A 209 54.86 -85.37 -40.07
C LEU A 209 55.61 -84.45 -39.11
N GLU A 210 56.95 -84.43 -39.16
CA GLU A 210 57.77 -83.54 -38.34
C GLU A 210 57.57 -82.07 -38.72
N LEU A 211 57.50 -81.75 -40.02
CA LEU A 211 57.23 -80.39 -40.49
C LEU A 211 55.81 -79.92 -40.11
N GLU A 212 54.79 -80.76 -40.29
CA GLU A 212 53.41 -80.45 -39.87
C GLU A 212 53.32 -80.23 -38.36
N LEU A 213 53.98 -81.07 -37.55
CA LEU A 213 54.04 -80.89 -36.09
C LEU A 213 54.74 -79.58 -35.72
N GLN A 214 55.86 -79.25 -36.37
CA GLN A 214 56.55 -77.99 -36.16
C GLN A 214 55.68 -76.78 -36.56
N CYS A 215 54.96 -76.86 -37.68
CA CYS A 215 54.02 -75.82 -38.11
C CYS A 215 52.89 -75.61 -37.10
N VAL A 216 52.26 -76.69 -36.60
CA VAL A 216 51.21 -76.61 -35.58
C VAL A 216 51.74 -76.05 -34.26
N MET A 217 52.95 -76.45 -33.84
CA MET A 217 53.59 -75.90 -32.64
C MET A 217 53.90 -74.40 -32.77
N GLN A 218 54.38 -73.96 -33.93
CA GLN A 218 54.64 -72.55 -34.20
C GLN A 218 53.35 -71.73 -34.29
N ALA A 219 52.30 -72.28 -34.91
CA ALA A 219 50.98 -71.64 -34.96
C ALA A 219 50.38 -71.49 -33.56
N ALA A 220 50.39 -72.54 -32.74
CA ALA A 220 49.91 -72.48 -31.35
C ALA A 220 50.71 -71.50 -30.49
N ALA A 221 52.04 -71.42 -30.68
CA ALA A 221 52.88 -70.45 -29.98
C ALA A 221 52.55 -69.00 -30.40
N ARG A 222 52.34 -68.76 -31.70
CA ARG A 222 51.92 -67.46 -32.23
C ARG A 222 50.57 -67.05 -31.65
N ASP A 223 49.58 -67.93 -31.69
CA ASP A 223 48.22 -67.65 -31.24
C ASP A 223 48.21 -67.37 -29.72
N TYR A 224 48.96 -68.15 -28.94
CA TYR A 224 49.15 -67.89 -27.50
C TYR A 224 49.80 -66.52 -27.24
N ILE A 225 50.86 -66.16 -27.97
CA ILE A 225 51.51 -64.85 -27.82
C ILE A 225 50.52 -63.73 -28.20
N GLN A 226 49.74 -63.92 -29.25
CA GLN A 226 48.74 -62.95 -29.69
C GLN A 226 47.65 -62.75 -28.63
N ASP A 227 47.11 -63.83 -28.05
CA ASP A 227 46.14 -63.77 -26.96
C ASP A 227 46.73 -63.09 -25.71
N GLN A 228 47.97 -63.39 -25.35
CA GLN A 228 48.66 -62.73 -24.24
C GLN A 228 48.88 -61.24 -24.50
N CYS A 229 49.25 -60.85 -25.73
CA CYS A 229 49.35 -59.43 -26.09
C CYS A 229 48.01 -58.70 -25.96
N ILE A 230 46.91 -59.31 -26.41
CA ILE A 230 45.56 -58.73 -26.27
C ILE A 230 45.18 -58.55 -24.80
N LEU A 231 45.42 -59.55 -23.96
CA LEU A 231 45.14 -59.47 -22.52
C LEU A 231 45.98 -58.40 -21.82
N LEU A 232 47.27 -58.32 -22.15
CA LEU A 232 48.17 -57.30 -21.59
C LEU A 232 47.76 -55.90 -22.03
N ASP A 233 47.35 -55.71 -23.28
CA ASP A 233 46.86 -54.42 -23.77
C ASP A 233 45.57 -53.99 -23.08
N GLN A 234 44.62 -54.91 -22.86
CA GLN A 234 43.40 -54.64 -22.11
C GLN A 234 43.72 -54.23 -20.66
N HIS A 235 44.64 -54.94 -20.01
CA HIS A 235 45.05 -54.65 -18.64
C HIS A 235 45.83 -53.33 -18.51
N ALA A 236 46.62 -52.98 -19.52
CA ALA A 236 47.30 -51.70 -19.58
C ALA A 236 46.30 -50.54 -19.76
N ARG A 237 45.27 -50.72 -20.60
CA ARG A 237 44.20 -49.72 -20.78
C ARG A 237 43.39 -49.51 -19.51
N SER A 238 42.95 -50.59 -18.86
CA SER A 238 42.18 -50.50 -17.62
C SER A 238 42.97 -49.81 -16.50
N ARG A 239 44.27 -50.12 -16.36
CA ARG A 239 45.15 -49.44 -15.41
C ARG A 239 45.35 -47.97 -15.76
N GLN A 240 45.49 -47.63 -17.04
CA GLN A 240 45.64 -46.24 -17.46
C GLN A 240 44.38 -45.41 -17.17
N GLU A 241 43.19 -45.99 -17.35
CA GLU A 241 41.92 -45.38 -16.99
C GLU A 241 41.79 -45.19 -15.47
N ALA A 242 42.16 -46.21 -14.68
CA ALA A 242 42.17 -46.11 -13.22
C ALA A 242 43.11 -44.99 -12.73
N LEU A 243 44.31 -44.85 -13.33
CA LEU A 243 45.24 -43.77 -13.00
C LEU A 243 44.70 -42.39 -13.36
N ARG A 244 44.03 -42.25 -14.52
CA ARG A 244 43.36 -41.00 -14.90
C ARG A 244 42.26 -40.62 -13.91
N ASN A 245 41.43 -41.59 -13.52
CA ASN A 245 40.37 -41.38 -12.54
C ASN A 245 40.94 -40.94 -11.18
N LEU A 246 42.01 -41.59 -10.72
CA LEU A 246 42.68 -41.24 -9.48
C LEU A 246 43.31 -39.83 -9.55
N HIS A 247 43.90 -39.46 -10.67
CA HIS A 247 44.44 -38.11 -10.87
C HIS A 247 43.32 -37.05 -10.85
N ASN A 248 42.18 -37.31 -11.49
CA ASN A 248 41.03 -36.41 -11.48
C ASN A 248 40.45 -36.26 -10.06
N GLN A 249 40.34 -37.36 -9.30
CA GLN A 249 39.90 -37.33 -7.91
C GLN A 249 40.87 -36.51 -7.05
N TRP A 250 42.18 -36.70 -7.21
CA TRP A 250 43.19 -35.93 -6.51
C TRP A 250 43.11 -34.43 -6.81
N GLN A 251 42.92 -34.07 -8.09
CA GLN A 251 42.75 -32.68 -8.49
C GLN A 251 41.48 -32.06 -7.88
N SER A 252 40.37 -32.79 -7.92
CA SER A 252 39.11 -32.36 -7.27
C SER A 252 39.29 -32.09 -5.77
N ILE A 253 40.05 -32.94 -5.07
CA ILE A 253 40.37 -32.73 -3.64
C ILE A 253 41.20 -31.46 -3.43
N LEU A 254 42.17 -31.18 -4.30
CA LEU A 254 42.97 -29.96 -4.21
C LEU A 254 42.14 -28.70 -4.46
N ASP A 255 41.30 -28.73 -5.49
CA ASP A 255 40.42 -27.62 -5.84
C ASP A 255 39.42 -27.35 -4.69
N PHE A 256 38.86 -28.41 -4.11
CA PHE A 256 37.99 -28.31 -2.94
C PHE A 256 38.71 -27.68 -1.73
N ARG A 257 39.96 -28.08 -1.46
CA ARG A 257 40.76 -27.49 -0.36
C ARG A 257 40.97 -25.99 -0.58
N GLN A 258 41.29 -25.56 -1.80
CA GLN A 258 41.44 -24.14 -2.11
C GLN A 258 40.13 -23.38 -1.92
N LEU A 259 39.02 -23.96 -2.38
CA LEU A 259 37.69 -23.38 -2.21
C LEU A 259 37.33 -23.22 -0.73
N VAL A 260 37.60 -24.22 0.10
CA VAL A 260 37.37 -24.17 1.55
C VAL A 260 38.17 -23.04 2.20
N VAL A 261 39.44 -22.87 1.83
CA VAL A 261 40.27 -21.75 2.35
C VAL A 261 39.64 -20.41 1.98
N LEU A 262 39.26 -20.23 0.71
CA LEU A 262 38.63 -19.00 0.24
C LEU A 262 37.31 -18.70 0.97
N ARG A 263 36.46 -19.71 1.15
CA ARG A 263 35.20 -19.57 1.90
C ARG A 263 35.44 -19.26 3.37
N GLN A 264 36.44 -19.87 3.99
CA GLN A 264 36.79 -19.60 5.39
C GLN A 264 37.27 -18.16 5.59
N ASP A 265 38.03 -17.60 4.63
CA ASP A 265 38.46 -16.21 4.65
C ASP A 265 37.29 -15.24 4.47
N GLN A 266 36.32 -15.55 3.60
CA GLN A 266 35.08 -14.79 3.47
C GLN A 266 34.28 -14.77 4.79
N ILE A 267 34.10 -15.93 5.42
CA ILE A 267 33.41 -16.04 6.71
C ILE A 267 34.14 -15.21 7.78
N ARG A 268 35.47 -15.27 7.83
CA ARG A 268 36.28 -14.47 8.76
C ARG A 268 36.10 -12.97 8.51
N GLY A 269 36.07 -12.55 7.24
CA GLY A 269 35.77 -11.18 6.83
C GLY A 269 34.39 -10.71 7.31
N LEU A 270 33.35 -11.54 7.14
CA LEU A 270 31.99 -11.25 7.59
C LEU A 270 31.89 -11.17 9.11
N ILE A 271 32.53 -12.07 9.85
CA ILE A 271 32.57 -12.03 11.32
C ILE A 271 33.22 -10.73 11.79
N LYS A 272 34.34 -10.34 11.18
CA LYS A 272 35.02 -9.07 11.49
C LYS A 272 34.12 -7.87 11.18
N GLY A 273 33.50 -7.83 10.01
CA GLY A 273 32.56 -6.78 9.62
C GLY A 273 31.38 -6.65 10.59
N ASN A 274 30.76 -7.77 10.95
CA ASN A 274 29.65 -7.80 11.91
C ASN A 274 30.09 -7.30 13.30
N SER A 275 31.26 -7.73 13.77
CA SER A 275 31.80 -7.25 15.05
C SER A 275 32.03 -5.73 15.05
N SER A 276 32.55 -5.14 13.96
CA SER A 276 32.70 -3.69 13.85
C SER A 276 31.36 -2.96 13.82
N THR A 277 30.39 -3.44 13.05
CA THR A 277 29.04 -2.85 13.00
C THR A 277 28.35 -2.91 14.37
N LYS A 278 28.51 -4.02 15.09
CA LYS A 278 28.00 -4.15 16.47
C LYS A 278 28.62 -3.11 17.40
N THR A 279 29.93 -2.90 17.32
CA THR A 279 30.60 -1.87 18.15
C THR A 279 30.14 -0.46 17.79
N GLU A 280 29.94 -0.17 16.51
CA GLU A 280 29.45 1.13 16.05
C GLU A 280 28.00 1.39 16.50
N LEU A 281 27.14 0.37 16.42
CA LEU A 281 25.76 0.47 16.90
C LEU A 281 25.70 0.76 18.40
N ILE A 282 26.53 0.09 19.21
CA ILE A 282 26.61 0.35 20.66
C ILE A 282 27.07 1.79 20.92
N ARG A 283 28.07 2.28 20.17
CA ARG A 283 28.55 3.67 20.29
C ARG A 283 27.43 4.67 19.98
N LEU A 284 26.72 4.47 18.86
CA LEU A 284 25.60 5.34 18.45
C LEU A 284 24.46 5.31 19.47
N HIS A 285 24.13 4.14 20.01
CA HIS A 285 23.10 4.02 21.04
C HIS A 285 23.46 4.80 22.30
N ARG A 286 24.73 4.74 22.74
CA ARG A 286 25.23 5.54 23.86
C ARG A 286 25.15 7.04 23.57
N GLU A 287 25.56 7.47 22.38
CA GLU A 287 25.50 8.89 21.98
C GLU A 287 24.07 9.42 21.93
N LEU A 288 23.11 8.62 21.43
CA LEU A 288 21.69 8.96 21.48
C LEU A 288 21.17 9.06 22.91
N GLN A 289 21.57 8.13 23.78
CA GLN A 289 21.16 8.16 25.19
C GLN A 289 21.71 9.41 25.90
N GLU A 290 22.98 9.74 25.69
CA GLU A 290 23.60 10.96 26.20
C GLU A 290 22.89 12.22 25.67
N PHE A 291 22.56 12.26 24.38
CA PHE A 291 21.80 13.37 23.79
C PHE A 291 20.43 13.53 24.44
N LEU A 292 19.68 12.43 24.58
CA LEU A 292 18.35 12.45 25.20
C LEU A 292 18.42 12.95 26.65
N GLN A 293 19.34 12.40 27.46
CA GLN A 293 19.47 12.75 28.87
C GLN A 293 19.99 14.18 29.07
N CYS A 294 21.01 14.60 28.32
CA CYS A 294 21.66 15.89 28.55
C CYS A 294 20.98 17.06 27.84
N LYS A 295 20.29 16.84 26.72
CA LYS A 295 19.70 17.94 25.93
C LYS A 295 18.18 17.92 25.92
N LEU A 296 17.55 16.76 25.69
CA LEU A 296 16.11 16.72 25.47
C LEU A 296 15.32 16.73 26.79
N VAL A 297 15.72 15.91 27.76
CA VAL A 297 15.03 15.82 29.06
C VAL A 297 14.96 17.17 29.81
N PRO A 298 16.05 17.96 29.92
CA PRO A 298 16.00 19.25 30.60
C PRO A 298 15.04 20.25 29.92
N GLN A 299 14.98 20.24 28.59
CA GLN A 299 14.07 21.12 27.84
C GLN A 299 12.59 20.81 28.12
N PHE A 300 12.23 19.55 28.37
CA PHE A 300 10.85 19.21 28.74
C PHE A 300 10.44 19.85 30.06
N GLU A 301 11.34 19.90 31.04
CA GLU A 301 11.06 20.53 32.33
C GLU A 301 10.88 22.06 32.17
N ASP A 302 11.77 22.71 31.41
CA ASP A 302 11.66 24.14 31.09
C ASP A 302 10.35 24.47 30.37
N VAL A 303 9.95 23.67 29.38
CA VAL A 303 8.68 23.87 28.66
C VAL A 303 7.48 23.64 29.57
N THR A 304 7.53 22.62 30.42
CA THR A 304 6.43 22.29 31.34
C THR A 304 6.26 23.39 32.39
N THR A 305 7.36 23.92 32.93
CA THR A 305 7.32 25.03 33.89
C THR A 305 6.82 26.31 33.23
N ALA A 306 7.30 26.66 32.03
CA ALA A 306 6.82 27.80 31.27
C ALA A 306 5.32 27.69 30.95
N ALA A 307 4.85 26.54 30.45
CA ALA A 307 3.44 26.30 30.15
C ALA A 307 2.56 26.41 31.41
N ASN A 308 3.00 25.86 32.54
CA ASN A 308 2.29 25.98 33.81
C ASN A 308 2.24 27.43 34.30
N SER A 309 3.34 28.19 34.16
CA SER A 309 3.38 29.60 34.54
C SER A 309 2.39 30.45 33.72
N LEU A 310 2.33 30.21 32.40
CA LEU A 310 1.42 30.90 31.49
C LEU A 310 -0.04 30.56 31.80
N ARG A 311 -0.34 29.27 31.98
CA ARG A 311 -1.68 28.82 32.39
C ARG A 311 -2.13 29.49 33.68
N ASN A 312 -1.23 29.58 34.66
CA ASN A 312 -1.51 30.23 35.93
C ASN A 312 -1.72 31.75 35.75
N SER A 313 -0.97 32.42 34.88
CA SER A 313 -1.17 33.84 34.55
C SER A 313 -2.53 34.07 33.90
N ILE A 314 -2.85 33.33 32.85
CA ILE A 314 -4.14 33.40 32.15
C ILE A 314 -5.29 33.14 33.13
N SER A 315 -5.14 32.15 34.01
CA SER A 315 -6.15 31.84 35.03
C SER A 315 -6.33 32.98 36.05
N LYS A 316 -5.27 33.71 36.39
CA LYS A 316 -5.34 34.89 37.26
C LYS A 316 -6.02 36.05 36.53
N GLU A 317 -5.62 36.34 35.30
CA GLU A 317 -6.21 37.39 34.47
C GLU A 317 -7.69 37.15 34.19
N ALA A 318 -8.07 35.92 33.86
CA ALA A 318 -9.47 35.55 33.64
C ALA A 318 -10.32 35.74 34.90
N ARG A 319 -9.79 35.39 36.09
CA ARG A 319 -10.46 35.67 37.37
C ARG A 319 -10.61 37.17 37.61
N GLN A 320 -9.57 37.96 37.34
CA GLN A 320 -9.63 39.42 37.48
C GLN A 320 -10.64 40.04 36.52
N LEU A 321 -10.63 39.65 35.24
CA LEU A 321 -11.60 40.11 34.25
C LEU A 321 -13.03 39.71 34.60
N GLY A 322 -13.24 38.52 35.16
CA GLY A 322 -14.55 38.08 35.63
C GLY A 322 -15.14 38.97 36.74
N THR A 323 -14.30 39.69 37.50
CA THR A 323 -14.76 40.65 38.52
C THR A 323 -15.08 42.04 37.97
N VAL A 324 -14.68 42.35 36.72
CA VAL A 324 -14.92 43.65 36.10
C VAL A 324 -16.33 43.66 35.49
N SER A 325 -17.20 44.54 35.98
CA SER A 325 -18.53 44.72 35.39
C SER A 325 -18.42 45.44 34.04
N LEU A 326 -19.05 44.89 32.98
CA LEU A 326 -19.09 45.53 31.65
C LEU A 326 -19.67 46.95 31.71
N HIS A 327 -20.60 47.19 32.63
CA HIS A 327 -21.18 48.52 32.90
C HIS A 327 -20.14 49.55 33.35
N ALA A 328 -19.07 49.16 34.05
CA ALA A 328 -17.99 50.04 34.45
C ALA A 328 -17.01 50.37 33.29
N LEU A 329 -17.00 49.54 32.25
CA LEU A 329 -16.18 49.72 31.04
C LEU A 329 -16.91 50.55 29.96
N ASP A 330 -18.23 50.65 30.00
CA ASP A 330 -19.01 51.48 29.06
C ASP A 330 -18.78 52.97 29.34
N ARG A 331 -17.95 53.60 28.51
CA ARG A 331 -17.64 55.04 28.57
C ARG A 331 -18.04 55.70 27.26
N ARG A 332 -18.74 56.83 27.35
CA ARG A 332 -19.18 57.63 26.20
C ARG A 332 -18.33 58.88 26.09
N THR A 333 -18.02 59.26 24.85
CA THR A 333 -17.33 60.50 24.54
C THR A 333 -18.34 61.63 24.47
N VAL A 334 -18.28 62.55 25.43
CA VAL A 334 -19.05 63.80 25.42
C VAL A 334 -18.14 64.90 24.89
N GLU A 335 -18.66 65.72 23.96
CA GLU A 335 -17.96 66.86 23.37
C GLU A 335 -16.58 66.54 22.76
N ARG A 336 -16.38 65.31 22.26
CA ARG A 336 -15.13 64.79 21.64
C ARG A 336 -13.87 64.82 22.53
N VAL A 337 -13.93 65.31 23.76
CA VAL A 337 -12.75 65.50 24.63
C VAL A 337 -12.82 64.65 25.91
N GLN A 338 -14.01 64.35 26.44
CA GLN A 338 -14.14 63.66 27.74
C GLN A 338 -14.82 62.29 27.62
N ARG A 339 -14.17 61.25 28.17
CA ARG A 339 -14.74 59.89 28.30
C ARG A 339 -15.39 59.70 29.67
N ILE A 340 -16.70 59.86 29.72
CA ILE A 340 -17.51 59.77 30.93
C ILE A 340 -18.17 58.38 31.00
N PRO A 341 -18.22 57.72 32.17
CA PRO A 341 -18.98 56.48 32.32
C PRO A 341 -20.45 56.63 31.91
N ALA A 342 -20.98 55.66 31.16
CA ALA A 342 -22.37 55.69 30.71
C ALA A 342 -23.37 55.73 31.88
N SER A 343 -23.02 55.13 33.01
CA SER A 343 -23.81 55.17 34.25
C SER A 343 -24.04 56.59 34.79
N TRP A 344 -23.13 57.54 34.52
CA TRP A 344 -23.25 58.92 34.99
C TRP A 344 -24.18 59.77 34.12
N LEU A 345 -24.32 59.38 32.86
CA LEU A 345 -25.23 60.00 31.89
C LEU A 345 -26.63 59.37 31.92
N SER A 346 -26.76 58.25 32.62
CA SER A 346 -28.00 57.49 32.74
C SER A 346 -28.88 57.98 33.87
N ILE A 347 -30.19 57.70 33.76
CA ILE A 347 -31.14 57.89 34.87
C ILE A 347 -30.81 57.04 36.10
N HIS A 348 -30.04 55.97 35.90
CA HIS A 348 -29.52 55.10 36.97
C HIS A 348 -28.51 55.81 37.90
N ARG A 349 -28.14 57.07 37.62
CA ARG A 349 -27.41 57.93 38.57
C ARG A 349 -28.23 58.30 39.81
N LEU A 350 -29.56 58.22 39.73
CA LEU A 350 -30.46 58.56 40.83
C LEU A 350 -30.38 57.45 41.89
N GLN A 351 -29.72 57.74 43.01
CA GLN A 351 -29.53 56.81 44.13
C GLN A 351 -30.80 56.67 44.98
N SER A 352 -31.88 56.15 44.38
CA SER A 352 -33.11 55.79 45.08
C SER A 352 -33.40 54.32 44.87
N SER A 353 -33.53 53.56 45.97
CA SER A 353 -33.78 52.12 45.95
C SER A 353 -35.11 51.74 45.29
N ALA A 354 -36.14 52.58 45.45
CA ALA A 354 -37.43 52.41 44.80
C ALA A 354 -37.31 52.61 43.28
N PHE A 355 -36.51 53.59 42.86
CA PHE A 355 -36.29 53.91 41.46
C PHE A 355 -35.42 52.86 40.74
N SER A 356 -34.37 52.37 41.42
CA SER A 356 -33.53 51.28 40.88
C SER A 356 -34.32 49.98 40.74
N SER A 357 -35.19 49.67 41.70
CA SER A 357 -36.09 48.51 41.63
C SER A 357 -37.07 48.64 40.46
N LEU A 358 -37.67 49.82 40.26
CA LEU A 358 -38.55 50.08 39.12
C LEU A 358 -37.81 49.89 37.78
N CYS A 359 -36.63 50.49 37.62
CA CYS A 359 -35.86 50.36 36.38
C CYS A 359 -35.40 48.92 36.11
N GLN A 360 -35.03 48.16 37.16
CA GLN A 360 -34.72 46.74 37.04
C GLN A 360 -35.95 45.91 36.64
N SER A 361 -37.10 46.15 37.29
CA SER A 361 -38.35 45.45 37.00
C SER A 361 -38.84 45.68 35.57
N MET A 362 -38.63 46.89 35.03
CA MET A 362 -38.99 47.24 33.67
C MET A 362 -37.88 46.95 32.65
N MET A 363 -36.73 46.40 33.09
CA MET A 363 -35.53 46.17 32.28
C MET A 363 -35.13 47.43 31.48
N PHE A 364 -35.20 48.60 32.13
CA PHE A 364 -35.01 49.88 31.46
C PHE A 364 -33.54 50.09 31.08
N PRO A 365 -33.22 50.20 29.78
CA PRO A 365 -31.83 50.27 29.32
C PRO A 365 -31.12 51.54 29.77
N LEU A 366 -29.85 51.40 30.15
CA LEU A 366 -29.01 52.48 30.67
C LEU A 366 -28.83 53.66 29.71
N TYR A 367 -28.95 53.43 28.41
CA TYR A 367 -28.74 54.43 27.36
C TYR A 367 -30.00 55.24 27.00
N ARG A 368 -31.18 54.90 27.57
CA ARG A 368 -32.42 55.64 27.28
C ARG A 368 -32.66 56.79 28.24
N ALA A 369 -33.28 57.83 27.71
CA ALA A 369 -33.58 59.05 28.43
C ALA A 369 -34.79 58.84 29.39
N PRO A 370 -34.86 59.58 30.51
CA PRO A 370 -35.96 59.51 31.49
C PRO A 370 -37.37 59.54 30.91
N GLU A 371 -37.54 60.32 29.86
CA GLU A 371 -38.83 60.61 29.23
C GLU A 371 -39.41 59.35 28.57
N GLU A 372 -38.55 58.39 28.22
CA GLU A 372 -38.93 57.10 27.63
C GLU A 372 -39.42 56.07 28.67
N LEU A 373 -39.36 56.38 29.97
CA LEU A 373 -39.81 55.44 30.99
C LEU A 373 -41.33 55.24 30.93
N CYS A 374 -42.09 56.31 30.71
CA CYS A 374 -43.54 56.25 30.56
C CYS A 374 -43.97 55.57 29.25
N SER A 375 -43.23 55.78 28.16
CA SER A 375 -43.49 55.12 26.87
C SER A 375 -43.25 53.61 26.98
N GLN A 376 -42.16 53.21 27.64
CA GLN A 376 -41.81 51.81 27.91
C GLN A 376 -42.81 51.13 28.86
N ALA A 377 -43.27 51.80 29.91
CA ALA A 377 -44.31 51.27 30.79
C ALA A 377 -45.61 51.00 30.01
N ARG A 378 -45.99 51.94 29.14
CA ARG A 378 -47.18 51.81 28.29
C ARG A 378 -47.03 50.70 27.26
N SER A 379 -45.85 50.55 26.65
CA SER A 379 -45.60 49.46 25.68
C SER A 379 -45.67 48.09 26.36
N GLN A 380 -45.04 47.92 27.52
CA GLN A 380 -45.13 46.68 28.30
C GLN A 380 -46.57 46.37 28.74
N GLN A 381 -47.35 47.39 29.11
CA GLN A 381 -48.77 47.19 29.44
C GLN A 381 -49.59 46.72 28.22
N LEU A 382 -49.33 47.26 27.04
CA LEU A 382 -49.97 46.84 25.79
C LEU A 382 -49.55 45.41 25.41
N GLU A 383 -48.27 45.09 25.53
CA GLU A 383 -47.72 43.76 25.27
C GLU A 383 -48.32 42.71 26.22
N LEU A 384 -48.42 43.03 27.51
CA LEU A 384 -49.05 42.16 28.49
C LEU A 384 -50.54 41.96 28.18
N ARG A 385 -51.28 43.00 27.74
CA ARG A 385 -52.67 42.85 27.28
C ARG A 385 -52.77 41.94 26.07
N PHE A 386 -51.87 42.10 25.10
CA PHE A 386 -51.80 41.26 23.91
C PHE A 386 -51.51 39.81 24.27
N LEU A 387 -50.51 39.55 25.11
CA LEU A 387 -50.16 38.20 25.58
C LEU A 387 -51.30 37.54 26.35
N ARG A 388 -52.03 38.29 27.19
CA ARG A 388 -53.22 37.77 27.87
C ARG A 388 -54.32 37.37 26.89
N GLN A 389 -54.59 38.21 25.88
CA GLN A 389 -55.56 37.87 24.83
C GLN A 389 -55.11 36.64 24.03
N LEU A 390 -53.83 36.56 23.70
CA LEU A 390 -53.26 35.43 22.97
C LEU A 390 -53.36 34.13 23.78
N LEU A 391 -53.02 34.16 25.07
CA LEU A 391 -53.17 33.02 25.98
C LEU A 391 -54.65 32.60 26.11
N GLN A 392 -55.57 33.55 26.21
CA GLN A 392 -57.00 33.27 26.24
C GLN A 392 -57.43 32.57 24.94
N LEU A 393 -57.02 33.08 23.78
CA LEU A 393 -57.29 32.44 22.48
C LEU A 393 -56.72 31.02 22.44
N HIS A 394 -55.46 30.82 22.82
CA HIS A 394 -54.86 29.49 22.87
C HIS A 394 -55.62 28.55 23.81
N SER A 395 -56.02 28.99 25.00
CA SER A 395 -56.80 28.15 25.92
C SER A 395 -58.16 27.78 25.32
N THR A 396 -58.84 28.71 24.63
CA THR A 396 -60.13 28.42 23.99
C THR A 396 -59.99 27.47 22.80
N THR A 397 -58.93 27.62 22.00
CA THR A 397 -58.64 26.73 20.88
C THR A 397 -58.26 25.34 21.39
N LEU A 398 -57.42 25.24 22.42
CA LEU A 398 -57.03 23.97 23.01
C LEU A 398 -58.24 23.22 23.59
N GLN A 399 -59.13 23.93 24.30
CA GLN A 399 -60.39 23.34 24.79
C GLN A 399 -61.30 22.88 23.65
N LYS A 400 -61.37 23.61 22.53
CA LYS A 400 -62.13 23.18 21.35
C LYS A 400 -61.51 21.94 20.71
N THR A 401 -60.21 21.94 20.46
CA THR A 401 -59.50 20.80 19.87
C THR A 401 -59.55 19.58 20.78
N GLN A 402 -59.54 19.75 22.10
CA GLN A 402 -59.65 18.64 23.05
C GLN A 402 -61.05 18.04 23.05
N LYS A 403 -62.11 18.87 23.02
CA LYS A 403 -63.50 18.39 22.85
C LYS A 403 -63.71 17.70 21.50
N GLU A 404 -63.11 18.24 20.43
CA GLU A 404 -63.13 17.63 19.10
C GLU A 404 -62.34 16.31 19.08
N ALA A 405 -61.21 16.21 19.78
CA ALA A 405 -60.44 14.98 19.94
C ALA A 405 -61.18 13.89 20.74
N GLU A 406 -61.95 14.27 21.77
CA GLU A 406 -62.82 13.34 22.52
C GLU A 406 -63.96 12.79 21.64
N LEU A 407 -64.43 13.57 20.65
CA LEU A 407 -65.39 13.14 19.63
C LEU A 407 -64.76 12.26 18.52
N LEU A 408 -63.43 12.20 18.43
CA LEU A 408 -62.67 11.49 17.40
C LEU A 408 -62.27 10.06 17.83
N HIS A 409 -63.11 9.36 18.61
CA HIS A 409 -62.94 7.91 18.76
C HIS A 409 -63.21 7.22 17.41
N ALA A 410 -62.13 6.69 16.84
CA ALA A 410 -61.98 6.28 15.44
C ALA A 410 -63.11 5.42 14.87
N SER A 411 -63.48 5.69 13.61
CA SER A 411 -64.01 4.66 12.73
C SER A 411 -63.78 5.05 11.26
N ASP A 412 -62.95 4.22 10.59
CA ASP A 412 -62.73 4.14 9.14
C ASP A 412 -62.01 5.30 8.41
N GLN A 413 -60.95 4.96 7.66
CA GLN A 413 -60.07 5.90 6.93
C GLN A 413 -60.84 6.66 5.83
N LYS A 414 -61.90 6.04 5.29
CA LYS A 414 -62.81 6.67 4.32
C LYS A 414 -63.74 7.71 4.96
N ALA A 415 -64.18 7.49 6.19
CA ALA A 415 -65.03 8.44 6.92
C ALA A 415 -64.25 9.71 7.32
N LEU A 416 -62.96 9.55 7.64
CA LEU A 416 -62.06 10.69 7.85
C LEU A 416 -61.89 11.52 6.58
N LEU A 417 -61.67 10.89 5.42
CA LEU A 417 -61.55 11.61 4.14
C LEU A 417 -62.85 12.35 3.78
N SER A 418 -64.01 11.72 3.93
CA SER A 418 -65.29 12.43 3.70
C SER A 418 -65.50 13.58 4.67
N ARG A 419 -65.06 13.45 5.93
CA ARG A 419 -65.20 14.52 6.92
C ARG A 419 -64.27 15.70 6.67
N VAL A 420 -63.02 15.43 6.26
CA VAL A 420 -62.09 16.48 5.81
C VAL A 420 -62.68 17.24 4.62
N ILE A 421 -63.27 16.53 3.65
CA ILE A 421 -63.94 17.17 2.50
C ILE A 421 -65.14 18.02 2.97
N GLU A 422 -65.94 17.56 3.94
CA GLU A 422 -67.06 18.34 4.50
C GLU A 422 -66.57 19.59 5.23
N ASP A 423 -65.53 19.49 6.04
CA ASP A 423 -64.99 20.60 6.82
C ASP A 423 -64.25 21.61 5.92
N ASP A 424 -63.55 21.15 4.88
CA ASP A 424 -63.00 22.00 3.81
C ASP A 424 -64.11 22.74 3.06
N GLN A 425 -65.22 22.07 2.73
CA GLN A 425 -66.37 22.73 2.11
C GLN A 425 -67.01 23.76 3.03
N LYS A 426 -67.13 23.50 4.34
CA LYS A 426 -67.62 24.49 5.33
C LYS A 426 -66.66 25.68 5.43
N LEU A 427 -65.35 25.41 5.46
CA LEU A 427 -64.32 26.44 5.50
C LEU A 427 -64.41 27.32 4.27
N LEU A 428 -64.47 26.74 3.06
CA LEU A 428 -64.62 27.47 1.80
C LEU A 428 -65.92 28.29 1.77
N LYS A 429 -67.06 27.72 2.21
CA LYS A 429 -68.33 28.46 2.30
C LYS A 429 -68.26 29.66 3.24
N SER A 430 -67.46 29.60 4.30
CA SER A 430 -67.31 30.70 5.27
C SER A 430 -66.25 31.73 4.87
N LEU A 431 -65.12 31.28 4.31
CA LEU A 431 -63.97 32.13 3.99
C LEU A 431 -64.19 32.89 2.68
N VAL A 432 -64.76 32.25 1.65
CA VAL A 432 -64.93 32.89 0.33
C VAL A 432 -65.75 34.19 0.42
N PRO A 433 -66.90 34.24 1.14
CA PRO A 433 -67.63 35.49 1.33
C PRO A 433 -66.83 36.53 2.12
N ARG A 434 -66.11 36.13 3.18
CA ARG A 434 -65.29 37.04 3.99
C ARG A 434 -64.15 37.66 3.20
N VAL A 435 -63.47 36.85 2.38
CA VAL A 435 -62.41 37.31 1.48
C VAL A 435 -63.00 38.25 0.43
N ARG A 436 -64.14 37.92 -0.19
CA ARG A 436 -64.81 38.82 -1.15
C ARG A 436 -65.18 40.16 -0.51
N THR A 437 -65.75 40.16 0.69
CA THR A 437 -66.08 41.39 1.44
C THR A 437 -64.83 42.19 1.77
N PHE A 438 -63.74 41.51 2.17
CA PHE A 438 -62.47 42.16 2.45
C PHE A 438 -61.85 42.76 1.17
N THR A 439 -61.82 42.01 0.07
CA THR A 439 -61.37 42.50 -1.24
C THR A 439 -62.18 43.70 -1.68
N GLN A 440 -63.51 43.70 -1.50
CA GLN A 440 -64.36 44.85 -1.79
C GLN A 440 -64.03 46.06 -0.92
N ARG A 441 -63.75 45.87 0.38
CA ARG A 441 -63.30 46.95 1.26
C ARG A 441 -61.92 47.47 0.86
N CYS A 442 -61.01 46.59 0.43
CA CYS A 442 -59.70 46.99 -0.06
C CYS A 442 -59.79 47.75 -1.38
N THR A 443 -60.63 47.33 -2.34
CA THR A 443 -60.83 48.07 -3.59
C THR A 443 -61.49 49.43 -3.35
N GLN A 444 -62.43 49.52 -2.39
CA GLN A 444 -62.98 50.79 -1.92
C GLN A 444 -61.94 51.68 -1.24
N GLY A 445 -61.06 51.11 -0.42
CA GLY A 445 -59.96 51.84 0.21
C GLY A 445 -58.94 52.34 -0.82
N LEU A 446 -58.63 51.56 -1.85
CA LEU A 446 -57.75 51.95 -2.94
C LEU A 446 -58.37 53.03 -3.82
N SER A 447 -59.66 52.92 -4.16
CA SER A 447 -60.35 53.97 -4.92
C SER A 447 -60.43 55.27 -4.13
N TYR A 448 -60.67 55.20 -2.82
CA TYR A 448 -60.60 56.37 -1.94
C TYR A 448 -59.18 56.96 -1.86
N ALA A 449 -58.15 56.12 -1.79
CA ALA A 449 -56.76 56.58 -1.81
C ALA A 449 -56.40 57.28 -3.13
N ASP A 450 -56.89 56.79 -4.27
CA ASP A 450 -56.70 57.45 -5.57
C ASP A 450 -57.50 58.76 -5.67
N GLN A 451 -58.71 58.81 -5.11
CA GLN A 451 -59.46 60.07 -4.95
C GLN A 451 -58.71 61.07 -4.05
N ALA A 452 -58.13 60.61 -2.95
CA ALA A 452 -57.33 61.45 -2.07
C ALA A 452 -56.04 61.93 -2.77
N LYS A 453 -55.35 61.06 -3.51
CA LYS A 453 -54.16 61.43 -4.29
C LYS A 453 -54.49 62.45 -5.38
N THR A 454 -55.58 62.25 -6.12
CA THR A 454 -56.02 63.22 -7.13
C THR A 454 -56.44 64.54 -6.50
N ALA A 455 -57.11 64.53 -5.35
CA ALA A 455 -57.42 65.75 -4.61
C ALA A 455 -56.14 66.48 -4.13
N ILE A 456 -55.15 65.73 -3.62
CA ILE A 456 -53.85 66.28 -3.24
C ILE A 456 -53.10 66.83 -4.46
N SER A 457 -53.11 66.14 -5.61
CA SER A 457 -52.44 66.62 -6.83
C SER A 457 -53.14 67.85 -7.41
N TYR A 458 -54.48 67.90 -7.45
CA TYR A 458 -55.21 69.10 -7.85
C TYR A 458 -54.91 70.28 -6.93
N TRP A 459 -54.79 70.04 -5.63
CA TRP A 459 -54.39 71.06 -4.68
C TRP A 459 -52.95 71.54 -4.91
N TRP A 460 -52.03 70.63 -5.25
CA TRP A 460 -50.62 70.95 -5.49
C TRP A 460 -50.38 71.68 -6.82
N ASP A 461 -51.03 71.24 -7.90
CA ASP A 461 -50.84 71.81 -9.24
C ASP A 461 -51.57 73.15 -9.41
N ARG A 462 -52.74 73.31 -8.77
CA ARG A 462 -53.56 74.53 -8.84
C ARG A 462 -54.22 74.85 -7.50
N PRO A 463 -53.43 75.29 -6.51
CA PRO A 463 -53.98 75.72 -5.23
C PRO A 463 -55.01 76.83 -5.46
N ALA A 464 -56.16 76.73 -4.80
CA ALA A 464 -57.30 77.67 -4.83
C ALA A 464 -58.28 77.62 -6.01
N GLN A 465 -58.03 76.91 -7.13
CA GLN A 465 -58.99 76.89 -8.26
C GLN A 465 -60.34 76.22 -7.91
N HIS A 466 -60.34 75.27 -6.97
CA HIS A 466 -61.52 74.51 -6.54
C HIS A 466 -61.90 74.73 -5.08
N VAL A 467 -61.17 75.58 -4.35
CA VAL A 467 -61.33 75.72 -2.89
C VAL A 467 -62.42 76.74 -2.54
N LEU A 468 -62.71 77.70 -3.41
CA LEU A 468 -63.70 78.76 -3.14
C LEU A 468 -64.43 79.23 -4.43
N PRO A 469 -65.32 78.43 -5.03
CA PRO A 469 -66.11 78.85 -6.19
C PRO A 469 -67.08 80.00 -5.87
N GLU A 470 -67.44 80.21 -4.60
CA GLU A 470 -68.46 81.18 -4.16
C GLU A 470 -67.90 82.54 -3.68
N VAL A 471 -66.57 82.71 -3.63
CA VAL A 471 -65.97 83.94 -3.11
C VAL A 471 -65.81 84.97 -4.22
N ASN A 472 -66.68 85.98 -4.21
CA ASN A 472 -66.65 87.12 -5.13
C ASN A 472 -65.77 88.24 -4.59
N LYS A 473 -64.82 88.73 -5.38
CA LYS A 473 -64.03 89.94 -5.07
C LYS A 473 -64.17 90.96 -6.21
N GLY A 474 -64.78 92.11 -5.88
CA GLY A 474 -65.10 93.15 -6.87
C GLY A 474 -66.27 92.80 -7.79
N GLY A 475 -67.20 91.94 -7.34
CA GLY A 475 -68.40 91.56 -8.09
C GLY A 475 -68.21 90.47 -9.16
N LEU A 476 -67.00 89.91 -9.29
CA LEU A 476 -66.69 88.83 -10.22
C LEU A 476 -66.08 87.63 -9.48
N THR A 477 -66.38 86.43 -9.96
CA THR A 477 -65.79 85.16 -9.51
C THR A 477 -64.35 85.02 -10.04
N PHE A 478 -63.56 84.13 -9.44
CA PHE A 478 -62.20 83.85 -9.89
C PHE A 478 -62.13 83.43 -11.38
N GLN A 479 -63.12 82.68 -11.87
CA GLN A 479 -63.17 82.25 -13.28
C GLN A 479 -63.42 83.41 -14.25
N GLU A 480 -64.25 84.38 -13.86
CA GLU A 480 -64.55 85.57 -14.67
C GLU A 480 -63.36 86.54 -14.72
N TRP A 481 -62.63 86.70 -13.61
CA TRP A 481 -61.36 87.43 -13.60
C TRP A 481 -60.32 86.80 -14.52
N LEU A 482 -60.21 85.46 -14.51
CA LEU A 482 -59.31 84.72 -15.38
C LEU A 482 -59.67 84.89 -16.86
N GLN A 483 -60.96 84.89 -17.20
CA GLN A 483 -61.46 85.15 -18.56
C GLN A 483 -61.12 86.58 -19.02
N ARG A 484 -61.36 87.57 -18.15
CA ARG A 484 -61.07 88.98 -18.45
C ARG A 484 -59.57 89.23 -18.66
N TRP A 485 -58.72 88.61 -17.86
CA TRP A 485 -57.26 88.65 -18.05
C TRP A 485 -56.81 87.96 -19.33
N LYS A 486 -57.39 86.81 -19.69
CA LYS A 486 -57.07 86.14 -20.96
C LYS A 486 -57.49 86.95 -22.18
N LEU A 487 -58.60 87.68 -22.12
CA LEU A 487 -59.03 88.59 -23.17
C LEU A 487 -58.12 89.81 -23.28
N ALA A 488 -57.70 90.40 -22.15
CA ALA A 488 -56.74 91.49 -22.13
C ALA A 488 -55.36 91.07 -22.69
N ALA A 489 -54.90 89.85 -22.38
CA ALA A 489 -53.61 89.32 -22.83
C ALA A 489 -53.60 88.88 -24.31
N LYS A 490 -54.76 88.69 -24.97
CA LYS A 490 -54.86 88.40 -26.41
C LYS A 490 -55.07 89.65 -27.27
N ALA A 491 -55.30 90.79 -26.66
CA ALA A 491 -55.44 92.09 -27.34
C ALA A 491 -54.11 92.87 -27.41
N SER A 492 -52.98 92.26 -27.03
CA SER A 492 -51.62 92.81 -27.13
C SER A 492 -50.78 92.07 -28.16
#